data_AF-A0A3C0CSM6-F1
#
_entry.id   AF-A0A3C0CSM6-F1
#
_cell.length_a   1.000
_cell.length_b   1.000
_cell.length_c   1.000
_cell.angle_alpha   90.00
_cell.angle_beta   90.00
_cell.angle_gamma   90.00
#
_symmetry.space_group_name_H-M   'P 1'
#
loop_
_entity.id
_entity.type
_entity.pdbx_description
1 polymer ?
#
loop_
_entity_poly.entity_id
_entity_poly.type
_entity_poly.pdbx_seq_one_letter_code
_entity_poly.pdbx_strand_id
1 'polypeptide(L)' 'MSTLDLKVKNPAFTVSLAESDPEIAAAIEGEKNRENSKLELIASENFVSRAVLEAQGSILTNKYAEG' A
#
# COMPACT_ATOMS: atom_id res chain seq x y z
N MET A 1 -26.15 -4.29 -15.54
CA MET A 1 -24.73 -3.90 -15.43
C MET A 1 -24.33 -4.13 -13.99
N SER A 2 -23.37 -5.01 -13.72
CA SER A 2 -23.08 -5.45 -12.34
C SER A 2 -22.30 -4.36 -11.59
N THR A 3 -22.36 -4.36 -10.26
CA THR A 3 -21.61 -3.44 -9.40
C THR A 3 -20.10 -3.61 -9.52
N LEU A 4 -19.63 -4.79 -9.94
CA LEU A 4 -18.22 -5.04 -10.29
C LEU A 4 -17.80 -4.29 -11.55
N ASP A 5 -18.66 -4.22 -12.57
CA ASP A 5 -18.39 -3.50 -13.82
C ASP A 5 -18.24 -1.98 -13.62
N LEU A 6 -18.90 -1.42 -12.59
CA LEU A 6 -18.79 0.00 -12.24
C LEU A 6 -17.47 0.33 -11.54
N LYS A 7 -16.93 -0.56 -10.70
CA LYS A 7 -15.64 -0.35 -10.01
C LYS A 7 -14.47 -0.45 -10.98
N VAL A 8 -14.46 -1.43 -11.87
CA VAL A 8 -13.39 -1.62 -12.87
C VAL A 8 -13.32 -0.46 -13.87
N LYS A 9 -14.45 0.19 -14.14
CA LYS A 9 -14.51 1.36 -15.05
C LYS A 9 -14.06 2.68 -14.41
N ASN A 10 -13.95 2.75 -13.08
CA ASN A 10 -13.42 3.95 -12.44
C ASN A 10 -11.88 3.84 -12.38
N PRO A 11 -11.15 4.75 -13.05
CA PRO A 11 -9.70 4.70 -13.12
C PRO A 11 -9.04 4.71 -11.75
N ALA A 12 -9.69 5.28 -10.71
CA ALA A 12 -9.19 5.24 -9.34
C ALA A 12 -8.97 3.82 -8.78
N PHE A 13 -9.57 2.79 -9.37
CA PHE A 13 -9.36 1.38 -8.96
C PHE A 13 -8.35 0.63 -9.82
N THR A 14 -7.83 1.22 -10.89
CA THR A 14 -6.94 0.54 -11.85
C THR A 14 -5.60 1.23 -12.04
N VAL A 15 -5.48 2.52 -11.69
CA VAL A 15 -4.21 3.24 -11.75
C VAL A 15 -3.33 2.93 -10.55
N SER A 16 -2.02 3.01 -10.74
CA SER A 16 -1.05 2.86 -9.65
C SER A 16 -1.04 4.08 -8.73
N LEU A 17 -0.47 3.94 -7.52
CA LEU A 17 -0.28 5.07 -6.61
C LEU A 17 0.55 6.18 -7.25
N ALA A 18 1.60 5.84 -8.02
CA ALA A 18 2.44 6.83 -8.69
C ALA A 18 1.69 7.65 -9.76
N GLU A 19 0.67 7.07 -10.40
CA GLU A 19 -0.18 7.78 -11.35
C GLU A 19 -1.28 8.59 -10.66
N SER A 20 -1.87 8.05 -9.59
CA SER A 20 -2.94 8.72 -8.84
C SER A 20 -2.44 9.85 -7.95
N ASP A 21 -1.28 9.65 -7.31
CA ASP A 21 -0.67 10.54 -6.32
C ASP A 21 0.87 10.39 -6.35
N PRO A 22 1.54 11.07 -7.31
CA PRO A 22 2.99 10.99 -7.47
C PRO A 22 3.76 11.58 -6.28
N GLU A 23 3.17 12.52 -5.52
CA GLU A 23 3.82 13.13 -4.36
C GLU A 23 3.95 12.12 -3.22
N ILE A 24 2.87 11.39 -2.91
CA ILE A 24 2.89 10.33 -1.90
C ILE A 24 3.77 9.16 -2.35
N ALA A 25 3.74 8.78 -3.63
CA ALA A 25 4.63 7.74 -4.15
C ALA A 25 6.11 8.10 -3.97
N ALA A 26 6.47 9.36 -4.27
CA ALA A 26 7.84 9.85 -4.07
C ALA A 26 8.24 9.88 -2.59
N ALA A 27 7.33 10.27 -1.69
CA ALA A 27 7.57 10.27 -0.25
C ALA A 27 7.85 8.86 0.29
N ILE A 28 7.07 7.85 -0.13
CA ILE A 28 7.27 6.44 0.25
C ILE A 28 8.63 5.92 -0.22
N GLU A 29 9.01 6.18 -1.47
CA GLU A 29 10.33 5.75 -1.98
C GLU A 29 11.47 6.49 -1.26
N GLY A 30 11.28 7.76 -0.90
CA GLY A 30 12.21 8.52 -0.07
C GLY A 30 12.43 7.87 1.29
N GLU A 31 11.36 7.45 1.97
CA GLU A 31 11.45 6.79 3.28
C GLU A 31 12.11 5.41 3.18
N LYS A 32 11.73 4.61 2.19
CA LYS A 32 12.40 3.33 1.91
C LYS A 32 13.91 3.50 1.70
N ASN A 33 14.33 4.56 1.02
CA ASN A 33 15.76 4.86 0.88
C ASN A 33 16.41 5.31 2.20
N ARG A 34 15.69 6.06 3.04
CA ARG A 34 16.14 6.46 4.38
C ARG A 34 16.36 5.25 5.29
N GLU A 35 15.41 4.31 5.30
CA GLU A 35 15.50 3.05 6.07
C GLU A 35 16.68 2.20 5.59
N ASN A 36 16.89 2.07 4.27
CA ASN A 36 17.98 1.27 3.71
C ASN A 36 19.38 1.88 3.88
N SER A 37 19.48 3.19 4.13
CA SER A 37 20.75 3.91 4.21
C SER A 37 21.25 4.11 5.64
N LYS A 38 20.51 3.64 6.66
CA LYS A 38 20.83 3.85 8.07
C LYS A 38 20.83 2.55 8.86
N LEU A 39 21.55 2.57 9.97
CA LEU A 39 21.42 1.55 11.01
C LEU A 39 20.27 1.95 11.92
N GLU A 40 19.18 1.18 11.90
CA GLU A 40 18.04 1.39 12.78
C GLU A 40 18.31 0.76 14.16
N LEU A 41 18.40 1.61 15.19
CA LEU A 41 18.78 1.23 16.57
C LEU A 41 17.62 1.35 17.57
N ILE A 42 16.42 1.66 17.09
CA ILE A 42 15.22 1.74 17.92
C ILE A 42 14.73 0.32 18.18
N ALA A 43 14.83 -0.13 19.43
CA ALA A 43 14.58 -1.53 19.80
C ALA A 43 13.15 -2.03 19.52
N SER A 44 12.18 -1.13 19.39
CA SER A 44 10.79 -1.45 19.08
C SER A 44 10.45 -1.45 17.59
N GLU A 45 11.35 -0.96 16.74
CA GLU A 45 11.16 -0.93 15.28
C GLU A 45 11.72 -2.17 14.62
N ASN A 46 11.13 -2.55 13.47
CA ASN A 46 11.54 -3.73 12.73
C ASN A 46 11.10 -3.65 11.26
N PHE A 47 11.74 -4.46 10.42
CA PHE A 47 11.36 -4.62 9.01
C PHE A 47 10.42 -5.80 8.85
N VAL A 48 9.26 -5.56 8.24
CA VAL A 48 8.32 -6.64 7.91
C VAL A 48 8.71 -7.34 6.61
N SER A 49 8.34 -8.62 6.49
CA SER A 49 8.57 -9.37 5.25
C SER A 49 7.69 -8.87 4.10
N ARG A 50 8.12 -9.11 2.85
CA ARG A 50 7.34 -8.76 1.66
C ARG A 50 5.95 -9.41 1.67
N ALA A 51 5.84 -10.65 2.16
CA ALA A 51 4.56 -11.36 2.26
C ALA A 51 3.56 -10.65 3.19
N VAL A 52 4.04 -10.03 4.28
CA VAL A 52 3.19 -9.24 5.20
C VAL A 52 2.71 -7.97 4.51
N LEU A 53 3.58 -7.27 3.77
CA LEU A 53 3.21 -6.07 3.00
C LEU A 53 2.17 -6.40 1.92
N GLU A 54 2.34 -7.51 1.19
CA GLU A 54 1.39 -7.98 0.17
C GLU A 54 0.01 -8.27 0.78
N ALA A 55 -0.03 -8.92 1.95
CA ALA A 55 -1.29 -9.19 2.65
C ALA A 55 -1.97 -7.91 3.14
N GLN A 56 -1.21 -6.94 3.65
CA GLN A 56 -1.72 -5.67 4.16
C GLN A 56 -2.37 -4.81 3.07
N GLY A 57 -1.85 -4.83 1.85
CA GLY A 57 -2.41 -4.14 0.69
C GLY A 57 -3.53 -4.91 -0.04
N SER A 58 -4.02 -6.01 0.53
CA SER A 58 -4.97 -6.90 -0.15
C SER A 58 -6.43 -6.44 -0.09
N ILE A 59 -7.29 -7.14 -0.84
CA ILE A 59 -8.73 -6.88 -0.89
C ILE A 59 -9.44 -7.06 0.46
N LEU A 60 -8.78 -7.65 1.47
CA LEU A 60 -9.34 -7.85 2.81
C LEU A 60 -9.75 -6.54 3.48
N THR A 61 -9.10 -5.42 3.16
CA THR A 61 -9.44 -4.08 3.68
C THR A 61 -10.88 -3.65 3.34
N ASN A 62 -11.47 -4.19 2.28
CA ASN A 62 -12.83 -3.85 1.87
C ASN A 62 -13.90 -4.53 2.73
N LYS A 63 -13.51 -5.53 3.53
CA LYS A 63 -14.49 -6.38 4.19
C LYS A 63 -14.83 -5.86 5.58
N TYR A 64 -16.12 -5.62 5.77
CA TYR A 64 -16.71 -5.55 7.10
C TYR A 64 -16.96 -6.97 7.62
N ALA A 65 -16.45 -7.32 8.80
CA ALA A 65 -16.48 -8.68 9.35
C ALA A 65 -16.85 -8.67 10.84
N GLU A 66 -18.09 -8.30 11.15
CA GLU A 66 -18.67 -8.57 12.47
C GLU A 66 -18.91 -10.09 12.65
N GLY A 67 -18.76 -10.53 13.91
CA GLY A 67 -18.86 -11.94 14.32
C GLY A 67 -20.28 -12.46 14.44
#